data_AF-A0A7W5DN08-F1
#
_entry.id   AF-A0A7W5DN08-F1
#
_cell.length_a   1.000
_cell.length_b   1.000
_cell.length_c   1.000
_cell.angle_alpha   90.00
_cell.angle_beta   90.00
_cell.angle_gamma   90.00
#
_symmetry.space_group_name_H-M   'P 1'
#
loop_
_entity.id
_entity.type
_entity.pdbx_description
1 polymer ?
#
loop_
_entity_poly.entity_id
_entity_poly.type
_entity_poly.pdbx_seq_one_letter_code
_entity_poly.pdbx_strand_id
1 'polypeptide(L)'
;MNLLLIRLIIFAVLFFAGLKLYRMYREWKLDREGPQQAGDAEGNRMVRCSWCQVHLPEDDALRERGDWFCSSDHRDKYLAERKDEKKDAQQEEKKQEKDD
;
A
#
# COMPACT_ATOMS: atom_id res chain seq x y z
N MET A 1 -16.87 -27.00 -28.01
CA MET A 1 -16.01 -25.89 -27.55
C MET A 1 -16.73 -24.74 -26.82
N ASN A 2 -18.07 -24.65 -26.78
CA ASN A 2 -18.76 -23.47 -26.21
C ASN A 2 -19.05 -23.56 -24.70
N LEU A 3 -19.12 -24.77 -24.14
CA LEU A 3 -19.38 -24.98 -22.70
C LEU A 3 -18.23 -24.50 -21.81
N LEU A 4 -16.99 -24.57 -22.30
CA LEU A 4 -15.81 -24.05 -21.59
C LEU A 4 -15.77 -22.52 -21.60
N LEU A 5 -16.18 -21.89 -22.70
CA LEU A 5 -16.28 -20.43 -22.81
C LEU A 5 -17.36 -19.86 -21.88
N ILE A 6 -18.55 -20.48 -21.83
CA ILE A 6 -19.63 -20.06 -20.92
C ILE A 6 -19.17 -20.15 -19.45
N ARG A 7 -18.52 -21.26 -19.08
CA ARG A 7 -18.00 -21.44 -17.71
C ARG A 7 -16.94 -20.40 -17.36
N LEU A 8 -16.04 -20.08 -18.30
CA LEU A 8 -14.99 -19.07 -18.11
C LEU A 8 -15.58 -17.66 -17.95
N ILE A 9 -16.57 -17.31 -18.77
CA ILE A 9 -17.28 -16.02 -18.68
C ILE A 9 -17.98 -15.89 -17.32
N ILE A 10 -18.64 -16.95 -16.83
CA ILE A 10 -19.28 -16.95 -15.51
C ILE A 10 -18.25 -16.70 -14.41
N PHE A 11 -17.11 -17.40 -14.43
CA PHE A 11 -16.05 -17.17 -13.45
C PHE A 11 -15.48 -15.75 -13.51
N ALA A 12 -15.26 -15.21 -14.71
CA ALA A 12 -14.77 -13.85 -14.89
C ALA A 12 -15.75 -12.83 -14.31
N VAL A 13 -17.05 -12.96 -14.58
CA VAL A 13 -18.08 -12.07 -14.03
C VAL A 13 -18.19 -12.20 -12.52
N LEU A 14 -18.19 -13.41 -11.96
CA LEU A 14 -18.22 -13.63 -10.51
C LEU A 14 -16.99 -13.03 -9.82
N PHE A 15 -15.80 -13.21 -10.39
CA PHE A 15 -14.57 -12.66 -9.86
C PHE A 15 -14.57 -11.13 -9.91
N PHE A 16 -15.02 -10.55 -11.03
CA PHE A 16 -15.10 -9.09 -11.19
C PHE A 16 -16.15 -8.47 -10.26
N ALA A 17 -17.32 -9.09 -10.13
CA ALA A 17 -18.36 -8.67 -9.19
C ALA A 17 -17.86 -8.77 -7.74
N GLY A 18 -17.18 -9.86 -7.39
CA GLY A 18 -16.56 -10.05 -6.07
C GLY A 18 -15.52 -8.99 -5.77
N LEU A 19 -14.61 -8.69 -6.72
CA LEU A 19 -13.61 -7.63 -6.56
C LEU A 19 -14.23 -6.22 -6.48
N LYS A 20 -15.22 -5.92 -7.32
CA LYS A 20 -15.93 -4.63 -7.31
C LYS A 20 -16.69 -4.43 -6.01
N LEU A 21 -17.35 -5.48 -5.52
CA LEU A 21 -18.05 -5.47 -4.25
C LEU A 21 -17.06 -5.38 -3.08
N TYR A 22 -15.89 -6.03 -3.15
CA TYR A 22 -14.85 -5.92 -2.13
C TYR A 22 -14.25 -4.51 -2.06
N ARG A 23 -13.99 -3.86 -3.22
CA ARG A 23 -13.58 -2.45 -3.25
C ARG A 23 -14.65 -1.53 -2.66
N MET A 24 -15.91 -1.71 -3.07
CA MET A 24 -17.01 -0.88 -2.59
C MET A 24 -17.34 -1.12 -1.10
N TYR A 25 -17.20 -2.35 -0.62
CA TYR A 25 -17.35 -2.70 0.79
C TYR A 25 -16.24 -2.08 1.65
N ARG A 26 -15.01 -2.02 1.13
CA ARG A 26 -13.87 -1.36 1.80
C ARG A 26 -14.09 0.15 1.93
N GLU A 27 -14.72 0.78 0.93
CA GLU A 27 -15.14 2.20 0.96
C GLU A 27 -16.34 2.42 1.91
N TRP A 28 -17.32 1.51 1.92
CA TRP A 28 -18.50 1.62 2.80
C TRP A 28 -18.23 1.33 4.28
N LYS A 29 -17.20 0.54 4.61
CA LYS A 29 -16.80 0.32 6.01
C LYS A 29 -16.19 1.58 6.63
N LEU A 30 -15.41 2.33 5.84
CA LEU A 30 -14.85 3.64 6.22
C LEU A 30 -15.94 4.71 6.47
N ASP A 31 -17.08 4.64 5.78
CA ASP A 31 -18.20 5.58 5.94
C ASP A 31 -19.14 5.20 7.12
N ARG A 32 -19.27 3.89 7.45
CA ARG A 32 -20.11 3.43 8.56
C ARG A 32 -19.49 3.55 9.96
N GLU A 33 -18.21 3.91 10.05
CA GLU A 33 -17.56 4.31 11.31
C GLU A 33 -17.53 5.84 11.50
N GLY A 34 -18.12 6.61 10.57
CA GLY A 34 -18.35 8.04 10.72
C GLY A 34 -19.82 8.39 10.52
N PRO A 35 -20.63 8.35 11.59
CA PRO A 35 -21.24 9.62 11.96
C PRO A 35 -21.50 9.72 13.48
N GLN A 36 -20.49 9.73 14.36
CA GLN A 36 -20.68 10.36 15.68
C GLN A 36 -19.39 10.44 16.50
N GLN A 37 -19.24 11.58 17.20
CA GLN A 37 -18.21 11.93 18.20
C GLN A 37 -16.98 12.59 17.53
N ALA A 38 -16.71 13.90 17.61
CA ALA A 38 -17.03 14.87 18.65
C ALA A 38 -16.75 14.29 20.04
N GLY A 39 -15.48 14.05 20.35
CA GLY A 39 -15.03 13.55 21.64
C GLY A 39 -13.53 13.29 21.69
N ASP A 40 -12.77 14.36 21.92
CA ASP A 40 -11.57 14.36 22.79
C ASP A 40 -10.28 13.64 22.36
N ALA A 41 -9.35 14.47 21.88
CA ALA A 41 -7.97 14.58 22.38
C ALA A 41 -7.15 13.30 22.61
N GLU A 42 -6.54 12.76 21.55
CA GLU A 42 -5.12 12.30 21.48
C GLU A 42 -4.78 11.72 20.07
N GLY A 43 -5.79 11.36 19.27
CA GLY A 43 -5.62 10.49 18.08
C GLY A 43 -5.62 11.15 16.68
N ASN A 44 -5.50 12.47 16.55
CA ASN A 44 -5.66 13.16 15.25
C ASN A 44 -4.33 13.49 14.55
N ARG A 45 -3.24 12.75 14.80
CA ARG A 45 -2.01 12.94 14.01
C ARG A 45 -2.24 12.37 12.62
N MET A 46 -2.45 13.24 11.65
CA MET A 46 -2.50 12.87 10.24
C MET A 46 -1.08 12.73 9.73
N VAL A 47 -0.72 11.55 9.27
CA VAL A 47 0.60 11.25 8.73
C VAL A 47 0.51 11.07 7.22
N ARG A 48 1.59 11.41 6.52
CA ARG A 48 1.65 11.33 5.06
C ARG A 48 2.44 10.09 4.66
N CYS A 49 1.88 9.31 3.74
CA CYS A 49 2.59 8.17 3.17
C CYS A 49 3.81 8.64 2.38
N SER A 50 5.01 8.17 2.70
CA SER A 50 6.26 8.56 2.00
C SER A 50 6.30 8.11 0.53
N TRP A 51 5.48 7.12 0.16
CA TRP A 51 5.38 6.59 -1.20
C TRP A 51 4.30 7.28 -2.05
N CYS A 52 3.03 7.19 -1.62
CA CYS A 52 1.90 7.70 -2.40
C CYS A 52 1.46 9.12 -2.01
N GLN A 53 2.08 9.72 -1.00
CA GLN A 53 1.81 11.08 -0.52
C GLN A 53 0.38 11.32 -0.02
N VAL A 54 -0.41 10.26 0.15
CA VAL A 54 -1.76 10.30 0.72
C VAL A 54 -1.68 10.57 2.23
N HIS A 55 -2.61 11.39 2.73
CA HIS A 55 -2.77 11.68 4.14
C HIS A 55 -3.73 10.67 4.76
N LEU A 56 -3.32 10.05 5.86
CA LEU A 56 -4.12 9.08 6.59
C LEU A 56 -3.88 9.23 8.10
N PRO A 57 -4.82 8.83 8.97
CA PRO A 57 -4.61 8.83 10.41
C PRO A 57 -3.43 7.94 10.84
N GLU A 58 -2.67 8.37 11.85
CA GLU A 58 -1.52 7.63 12.38
C GLU A 58 -1.86 6.20 12.82
N ASP A 59 -3.05 5.98 13.39
CA ASP A 59 -3.52 4.66 13.85
C ASP A 59 -3.56 3.59 12.74
N ASP A 60 -3.85 3.99 11.50
CA ASP A 60 -3.91 3.08 10.35
C ASP A 60 -2.60 3.08 9.54
N ALA A 61 -1.61 3.89 9.92
CA ALA A 61 -0.38 4.06 9.18
C ALA A 61 0.70 3.10 9.69
N LEU A 62 1.32 2.34 8.78
CA LEU A 62 2.48 1.53 9.10
C LEU A 62 3.71 2.43 9.25
N ARG A 63 4.30 2.44 10.44
CA ARG A 63 5.56 3.11 10.73
C ARG A 63 6.74 2.19 10.46
N GLU A 64 7.64 2.61 9.58
CA GLU A 64 8.88 1.87 9.31
C GLU A 64 10.06 2.85 9.22
N ARG A 65 11.05 2.69 10.10
CA ARG A 65 12.31 3.49 10.14
C ARG A 65 12.14 5.01 10.15
N GLY A 66 10.98 5.52 10.58
CA GLY A 66 10.68 6.95 10.66
C GLY A 66 9.78 7.47 9.52
N ASP A 67 9.51 6.63 8.53
CA ASP A 67 8.56 6.90 7.45
C ASP A 67 7.20 6.24 7.72
N TRP A 68 6.14 6.83 7.19
CA TRP A 68 4.77 6.34 7.31
C TRP A 68 4.27 5.78 5.99
N PHE A 69 3.49 4.70 6.03
CA PHE A 69 2.96 4.02 4.85
C PHE A 69 1.50 3.63 5.03
N CYS A 70 0.70 3.78 3.97
CA CYS A 70 -0.72 3.42 4.02
C CYS A 70 -1.01 1.91 3.81
N SER A 71 0.02 1.11 3.47
CA SER A 71 -0.09 -0.34 3.29
C SER A 71 1.30 -0.96 3.29
N SER A 72 1.39 -2.25 3.63
CA SER A 72 2.61 -3.06 3.51
C SER A 72 3.17 -3.05 2.09
N ASP A 73 2.30 -3.05 1.06
CA ASP A 73 2.72 -3.02 -0.35
C ASP A 73 3.54 -1.76 -0.67
N HIS A 74 3.16 -0.61 -0.11
CA HIS A 74 3.87 0.65 -0.34
C HIS A 74 5.17 0.73 0.44
N ARG A 75 5.19 0.20 1.68
CA ARG A 75 6.43 0.03 2.45
C ARG A 75 7.42 -0.84 1.67
N ASP A 76 6.97 -1.98 1.15
CA ASP A 76 7.87 -2.94 0.49
C ASP A 76 8.44 -2.39 -0.82
N LYS A 77 7.64 -1.66 -1.60
CA LYS A 77 8.12 -0.92 -2.78
C LYS A 77 9.15 0.15 -2.43
N TYR A 78 8.87 0.97 -1.42
CA TYR A 78 9.79 2.01 -0.97
C TYR A 78 11.12 1.42 -0.48
N LEU A 79 11.08 0.31 0.27
CA LEU A 79 12.28 -0.38 0.73
C LEU A 79 13.06 -1.08 -0.39
N ALA A 80 12.38 -1.54 -1.44
CA ALA A 80 13.03 -2.14 -2.60
C ALA A 80 13.89 -1.12 -3.34
N GLU A 81 13.33 0.05 -3.69
CA GLU A 81 14.08 1.10 -4.39
C GLU A 81 15.32 1.55 -3.60
N ARG A 82 15.17 1.76 -2.29
CA ARG A 82 16.30 2.16 -1.43
C ARG A 82 17.39 1.10 -1.26
N LYS A 83 17.07 -0.18 -1.45
CA LYS A 83 18.07 -1.25 -1.41
C LYS A 83 18.89 -1.28 -2.68
N ASP A 84 18.28 -0.98 -3.81
CA ASP A 84 18.97 -0.97 -5.10
C ASP A 84 19.96 0.21 -5.16
N GLU A 85 19.55 1.40 -4.73
CA GLU A 85 20.46 2.57 -4.58
C GLU A 85 21.71 2.25 -3.72
N LYS A 86 21.53 1.51 -2.62
CA LYS A 86 22.64 1.18 -1.71
C LYS A 86 23.60 0.14 -2.29
N LYS A 87 23.09 -0.80 -3.09
CA LYS A 87 23.93 -1.80 -3.75
C LYS A 87 24.80 -1.15 -4.80
N ASP A 88 24.25 -0.22 -5.56
CA ASP A 88 24.96 0.48 -6.63
C ASP A 88 26.10 1.33 -6.03
N ALA A 89 25.82 2.08 -4.95
CA ALA A 89 26.85 2.86 -4.24
C ALA A 89 27.98 1.99 -3.66
N GLN A 90 27.65 0.84 -3.07
CA GLN A 90 28.66 -0.10 -2.55
C GLN A 90 29.49 -0.77 -3.65
N GLN A 91 28.92 -0.94 -4.86
CA GLN A 91 29.65 -1.50 -5.99
C GLN A 91 30.67 -0.52 -6.57
N GLU A 92 30.36 0.77 -6.59
CA GLU A 92 31.27 1.82 -7.04
C GLU A 92 32.46 1.99 -6.09
N GLU A 93 32.24 2.11 -4.77
CA GLU A 93 33.33 2.20 -3.79
C GLU A 93 34.28 1.00 -3.87
N LYS A 94 33.73 -0.21 -3.98
CA LYS A 94 34.52 -1.45 -4.06
C LYS A 94 35.29 -1.60 -5.39
N LYS A 95 34.85 -0.92 -6.45
CA LYS A 95 35.57 -0.88 -7.72
C LYS A 95 36.74 0.10 -7.65
N GLN A 96 36.54 1.23 -6.97
CA GLN A 96 37.54 2.28 -6.80
C GLN A 96 38.73 1.83 -5.93
N GLU A 97 38.50 1.01 -4.90
CA GLU A 97 39.56 0.41 -4.07
C GLU A 97 40.40 -0.65 -4.82
N LYS A 98 39.93 -1.15 -5.97
CA LYS A 98 40.62 -2.19 -6.75
C LYS A 98 41.50 -1.64 -7.88
N ASP A 99 41.35 -0.36 -8.20
CA ASP A 99 42.10 0.34 -9.25
C ASP A 99 43.30 1.15 -8.68
N ASP A 100 43.49 1.19 -7.36
CA ASP A 100 44.69 1.65 -6.62
C ASP A 100 45.62 0.48 -6.25
#